data_AF-A0A2J6XUT3-F1
#
_entry.id   AF-A0A2J6XUT3-F1
#
_cell.length_a   1.000
_cell.length_b   1.000
_cell.length_c   1.000
_cell.angle_alpha   90.00
_cell.angle_beta   90.00
_cell.angle_gamma   90.00
#
_symmetry.space_group_name_H-M   'P 1'
#
loop_
_entity.id
_entity.type
_entity.pdbx_description
1 polymer ?
#
loop_
_entity_poly.entity_id
_entity_poly.type
_entity_poly.pdbx_seq_one_letter_code
_entity_poly.pdbx_strand_id
1 'polypeptide(L)'
;MNMKLILLILILIFASVLINIEASKLKEENRKLLKLIQNLEEEKIYYENALLKSINLTELEEKALRMGFVYPKEALKIKVRNEKVISIDKIYFVKPNE
;
A
#
# COMPACT_ATOMS: atom_id res chain seq x y z
N MET A 1 -52.19 -31.39 -22.54
CA MET A 1 -51.27 -30.68 -21.62
C MET A 1 -52.05 -29.57 -20.94
N ASN A 2 -52.09 -29.52 -19.60
CA ASN A 2 -52.94 -28.55 -18.89
C ASN A 2 -52.44 -27.11 -19.08
N MET A 3 -53.36 -26.17 -19.30
CA MET A 3 -53.04 -24.75 -19.55
C MET A 3 -52.18 -24.12 -18.45
N LYS A 4 -52.36 -24.56 -17.19
CA LYS A 4 -51.52 -24.16 -16.05
C LYS A 4 -50.05 -24.58 -16.20
N LEU A 5 -49.79 -25.74 -16.79
CA LEU A 5 -48.43 -26.25 -17.00
C LEU A 5 -47.70 -25.43 -18.07
N ILE A 6 -48.40 -25.06 -19.14
CA ILE A 6 -47.88 -24.20 -20.21
C ILE A 6 -47.48 -22.83 -19.63
N LEU A 7 -48.36 -22.25 -18.80
CA LEU A 7 -48.11 -20.97 -18.15
C LEU A 7 -46.89 -21.02 -17.21
N LEU A 8 -46.75 -22.11 -16.44
CA LEU A 8 -45.62 -22.32 -15.53
C LEU A 8 -44.29 -22.39 -16.30
N ILE A 9 -44.26 -23.13 -17.40
CA ILE A 9 -43.07 -23.26 -18.25
C ILE A 9 -42.67 -21.90 -18.83
N LEU A 10 -43.65 -21.11 -19.30
CA LEU A 10 -43.40 -19.74 -19.77
C LEU A 10 -42.77 -18.87 -18.69
N ILE A 11 -43.33 -18.87 -17.48
CA ILE A 11 -42.80 -18.09 -16.35
C ILE A 11 -41.36 -18.50 -16.03
N LEU A 12 -41.05 -19.79 -16.03
CA LEU A 12 -39.70 -20.30 -15.76
C LEU A 12 -38.71 -19.85 -16.84
N ILE A 13 -39.10 -19.86 -18.12
CA ILE A 13 -38.27 -19.36 -19.21
C ILE A 13 -38.00 -17.86 -19.02
N PHE A 14 -39.03 -17.06 -18.76
CA PHE A 14 -38.85 -15.62 -18.52
C PHE A 14 -37.96 -15.32 -17.31
N ALA A 15 -38.15 -16.04 -16.20
CA ALA A 15 -37.31 -15.91 -15.02
C ALA A 15 -35.84 -16.23 -15.34
N SER A 16 -35.59 -17.29 -16.11
CA SER A 16 -34.23 -17.68 -16.52
C SER A 16 -33.53 -16.60 -17.36
N VAL A 17 -34.28 -15.95 -18.26
CA VAL A 17 -33.76 -14.87 -19.11
C VAL A 17 -33.41 -13.64 -18.26
N LEU A 18 -34.28 -13.25 -17.32
CA LEU A 18 -34.02 -12.13 -16.42
C LEU A 18 -32.79 -12.37 -15.54
N ILE A 19 -32.65 -13.57 -14.98
CA ILE A 19 -31.48 -13.95 -14.18
C ILE A 19 -30.20 -13.85 -15.01
N ASN A 20 -30.22 -14.31 -16.27
CA ASN A 20 -29.05 -14.25 -17.15
C ASN A 20 -28.66 -12.82 -17.52
N ILE A 21 -29.63 -11.94 -17.76
CA ILE A 21 -29.35 -10.52 -18.02
C ILE A 21 -28.64 -9.89 -16.82
N GLU A 22 -29.15 -10.14 -15.61
CA GLU A 22 -28.57 -9.54 -14.40
C GLU A 22 -27.19 -10.13 -14.08
N ALA A 23 -27.01 -11.44 -14.25
CA ALA A 23 -25.71 -12.09 -14.14
C ALA A 23 -24.69 -11.53 -15.14
N SER A 24 -25.12 -11.19 -16.37
CA SER A 24 -24.25 -10.58 -17.38
C SER A 24 -23.80 -9.18 -16.98
N LYS A 25 -24.71 -8.35 -16.43
CA LYS A 25 -24.35 -7.01 -15.93
C LYS A 25 -23.35 -7.10 -14.78
N LEU A 26 -23.62 -7.96 -13.80
CA LEU A 26 -22.72 -8.19 -12.66
C LEU A 26 -21.32 -8.65 -13.13
N LYS A 27 -21.26 -9.51 -14.15
CA LYS A 27 -19.99 -9.94 -14.74
C LYS A 27 -19.24 -8.79 -15.41
N GLU A 28 -19.94 -7.87 -16.05
CA GLU A 28 -19.34 -6.69 -16.67
C GLU A 28 -18.82 -5.71 -15.61
N GLU A 29 -19.60 -5.44 -14.56
CA GLU A 29 -19.18 -4.61 -13.44
C GLU A 29 -17.96 -5.20 -12.73
N ASN A 30 -17.95 -6.51 -12.50
CA ASN A 30 -16.81 -7.19 -11.88
C ASN A 30 -15.55 -7.06 -12.75
N ARG A 31 -15.67 -7.17 -14.08
CA ARG A 31 -14.54 -6.90 -15.00
C ARG A 31 -14.04 -5.45 -14.91
N LYS A 32 -14.93 -4.47 -14.76
CA LYS A 32 -14.54 -3.06 -14.59
C LYS A 32 -13.80 -2.85 -13.28
N LEU A 33 -14.29 -3.44 -12.19
CA LEU A 33 -13.64 -3.37 -10.88
C LEU A 33 -12.25 -4.03 -10.90
N LEU A 34 -12.11 -5.20 -11.51
CA LEU A 34 -10.80 -5.86 -11.64
C LEU A 34 -9.78 -5.02 -12.40
N LYS A 35 -10.19 -4.37 -13.49
CA LYS A 35 -9.31 -3.42 -14.21
C LYS A 35 -8.91 -2.23 -13.34
N LEU A 36 -9.85 -1.69 -12.57
CA LEU A 36 -9.57 -0.58 -11.66
C LEU A 36 -8.56 -1.00 -10.58
N ILE A 37 -8.72 -2.20 -10.01
CA ILE A 37 -7.78 -2.76 -9.03
C ILE A 37 -6.38 -2.88 -9.65
N GLN A 38 -6.27 -3.44 -10.85
CA GLN A 38 -4.98 -3.59 -11.52
C GLN A 38 -4.30 -2.23 -11.77
N ASN A 39 -5.05 -1.22 -12.23
CA ASN A 39 -4.51 0.12 -12.43
C ASN A 39 -4.00 0.74 -11.11
N LEU A 40 -4.74 0.56 -10.01
CA LEU A 40 -4.34 1.06 -8.70
C LEU A 40 -3.10 0.34 -8.16
N GLU A 41 -2.95 -0.96 -8.43
CA GLU A 41 -1.73 -1.71 -8.09
C GLU A 41 -0.52 -1.20 -8.87
N GLU A 42 -0.67 -0.93 -10.17
CA GLU A 42 0.38 -0.35 -11.01
C GLU A 42 0.78 1.05 -10.53
N GLU A 43 -0.19 1.92 -10.21
CA GLU A 43 0.08 3.25 -9.64
C GLU A 43 0.78 3.16 -8.29
N LYS A 44 0.35 2.25 -7.41
CA LYS A 44 1.01 2.02 -6.12
C LYS A 44 2.49 1.66 -6.32
N ILE A 45 2.78 0.70 -7.19
CA ILE A 45 4.16 0.28 -7.49
C ILE A 45 4.97 1.44 -8.07
N TYR A 46 4.37 2.26 -8.95
CA TYR A 46 5.03 3.45 -9.47
C TYR A 46 5.42 4.42 -8.35
N TYR A 47 4.50 4.73 -7.43
CA TYR A 47 4.79 5.64 -6.32
C TYR A 47 5.78 5.05 -5.31
N GLU A 48 5.69 3.76 -4.98
CA GLU A 48 6.69 3.09 -4.12
C GLU A 48 8.08 3.18 -4.72
N ASN A 49 8.22 2.93 -6.03
CA ASN A 49 9.48 3.07 -6.74
C ASN A 49 9.98 4.52 -6.80
N ALA A 50 9.08 5.49 -7.01
CA ALA A 50 9.42 6.91 -7.00
C ALA A 50 9.89 7.36 -5.60
N LEU A 51 9.28 6.83 -4.54
CA LEU A 51 9.63 7.13 -3.16
C LEU A 51 10.98 6.49 -2.80
N LEU A 52 11.22 5.24 -3.20
CA LEU A 52 12.53 4.60 -3.07
C LEU A 52 13.62 5.34 -3.85
N LYS A 53 13.33 5.87 -5.04
CA LYS A 53 14.28 6.66 -5.83
C LYS A 53 14.55 8.05 -5.24
N SER A 54 13.53 8.70 -4.68
CA SER A 54 13.68 10.04 -4.06
C SER A 54 14.33 9.97 -2.68
N ILE A 55 14.20 8.85 -1.96
CA ILE A 55 15.03 8.51 -0.81
C ILE A 55 16.38 7.96 -1.33
N ASN A 56 17.09 8.78 -2.12
CA ASN A 56 18.49 8.51 -2.41
C ASN A 56 19.32 8.93 -1.18
N LEU A 57 19.30 8.06 -0.16
CA LEU A 57 20.07 8.25 1.08
C LEU A 57 21.53 8.56 0.76
N THR A 58 22.08 7.97 -0.29
CA THR A 58 23.43 8.22 -0.80
C THR A 58 23.68 9.68 -1.13
N GLU A 59 22.74 10.36 -1.79
CA GLU A 59 22.87 11.77 -2.16
C GLU A 59 22.76 12.68 -0.94
N LEU A 60 21.87 12.31 -0.01
CA LEU A 60 21.72 12.99 1.27
C LEU A 60 22.98 12.82 2.14
N GLU A 61 23.55 11.62 2.18
CA GLU A 61 24.78 11.27 2.87
C GLU A 61 25.98 11.98 2.26
N GLU A 62 26.11 11.99 0.93
CA GLU A 62 27.16 12.74 0.24
C GLU A 62 27.06 14.24 0.50
N LYS A 63 25.86 14.80 0.51
CA LYS A 63 25.63 16.21 0.79
C LYS A 63 25.91 16.54 2.25
N ALA A 64 25.52 15.66 3.17
CA ALA A 64 25.83 15.75 4.60
C ALA A 64 27.35 15.71 4.83
N LEU A 65 28.05 14.76 4.20
CA LEU A 65 29.51 14.65 4.24
C LEU A 65 30.19 15.90 3.67
N ARG A 66 29.72 16.43 2.53
CA ARG A 66 30.23 17.68 1.94
C ARG A 66 30.00 18.89 2.84
N MET A 67 28.93 18.89 3.63
CA MET A 67 28.64 19.91 4.64
C MET A 67 29.39 19.69 5.96
N GLY A 68 30.24 18.66 6.06
CA GLY A 68 31.02 18.34 7.26
C GLY A 68 30.24 17.60 8.33
N PHE A 69 29.01 17.15 8.06
CA PHE A 69 28.29 16.26 8.95
C PHE A 69 28.89 14.87 8.85
N VAL A 70 29.44 14.40 9.97
CA VAL A 70 29.98 13.05 10.11
C VAL A 70 28.97 12.22 10.88
N TYR A 71 28.81 10.94 10.54
CA TYR A 71 28.06 10.01 11.37
C TYR A 71 28.72 10.00 12.77
N PRO A 72 28.03 10.42 13.84
CA PRO A 72 28.65 10.52 15.14
C PRO A 72 29.04 9.11 15.60
N LYS A 73 30.34 8.83 15.70
CA LYS A 73 30.83 7.53 16.21
C LYS A 73 30.40 7.29 17.66
N GLU A 74 30.23 8.39 18.38
CA GLU A 74 29.86 8.42 19.78
C GLU A 74 28.86 9.54 20.01
N ALA A 75 27.78 9.28 20.75
CA ALA A 75 26.96 10.31 21.33
C ALA A 75 26.72 10.06 22.81
N LEU A 76 26.47 11.15 23.54
CA LEU A 76 26.13 11.08 24.95
C LEU A 76 24.62 11.25 25.09
N LYS A 77 23.95 10.22 25.58
CA LYS A 77 22.56 10.32 26.01
C LYS A 77 22.54 10.82 27.44
N ILE A 78 22.19 12.10 27.59
CA ILE A 78 22.03 12.73 28.89
C ILE A 78 20.57 12.57 29.31
N LYS A 79 20.32 11.86 30.42
CA LYS A 79 18.99 11.82 31.04
C LYS A 79 18.92 12.92 32.10
N VAL A 80 17.92 13.80 32.01
CA VAL A 80 17.69 14.91 32.95
C VAL A 80 16.32 14.74 33.60
N ARG A 81 16.24 14.96 34.92
CA ARG A 81 14.97 15.01 35.67
C ARG A 81 15.08 16.10 36.73
N ASN A 82 14.07 16.95 36.82
CA ASN A 82 14.02 18.10 37.73
C ASN A 82 15.31 18.94 37.65
N GLU A 83 15.70 19.30 36.42
CA GLU A 83 16.87 20.14 36.13
C GLU A 83 18.23 19.53 36.56
N LYS A 84 18.25 18.28 37.03
CA LYS A 84 19.47 17.55 37.39
C LYS A 84 19.76 16.44 36.38
N VAL A 85 21.03 16.32 36.00
CA VAL A 85 21.52 15.19 35.19
C VAL A 85 21.52 13.94 36.06
N ILE A 86 20.77 12.92 35.62
CA ILE A 86 20.57 11.66 36.35
C ILE A 86 21.46 10.55 35.78
N SER A 87 21.72 10.56 34.47
CA SER A 87 22.65 9.63 33.84
C SER A 87 23.25 10.21 32.56
N ILE A 88 24.47 9.78 32.25
CA ILE A 88 25.14 10.05 30.98
C ILE A 88 25.54 8.69 30.43
N ASP A 89 24.83 8.25 29.39
CA ASP A 89 25.07 6.96 28.75
C ASP A 89 25.81 7.22 27.43
N LYS A 90 26.96 6.56 27.23
CA LYS A 90 27.70 6.62 25.97
C LYS A 90 27.06 5.66 24.97
N ILE A 91 26.60 6.18 23.85
CA ILE A 91 26.00 5.39 22.76
C ILE A 91 26.99 5.38 21.61
N TYR A 92 27.31 4.19 21.14
CA TYR A 92 28.10 3.98 19.93
C TYR A 92 27.14 3.72 18.79
N PHE A 93 27.26 4.50 17.72
CA PHE A 93 26.50 4.26 16.51
C PHE A 93 27.39 3.49 15.53
N VAL A 94 26.92 2.31 15.13
CA VAL A 94 27.55 1.52 14.07
C VAL A 94 26.94 1.94 12.75
N LYS A 95 27.77 2.23 11.76
CA LYS A 95 27.30 2.55 10.41
C LYS A 95 26.56 1.32 9.86
N PRO A 96 25.36 1.44 9.27
CA PRO A 96 24.54 0.27 8.91
C PRO A 96 25.16 -0.72 7.91
N ASN A 97 26.29 -0.36 7.27
CA ASN A 97 26.91 -1.11 6.17
C ASN A 97 28.43 -1.38 6.40
N GLU A 98 28.92 -1.34 7.65
CA GLU A 98 30.28 -1.81 8.02
C GLU A 98 30.23 -3.17 8.72
#